data_AF-A0ABD0P7D1-F1
#
_entry.id   AF-A0ABD0P7D1-F1
#
_cell.length_a   1.000
_cell.length_b   1.000
_cell.length_c   1.000
_cell.angle_alpha   90.00
_cell.angle_beta   90.00
_cell.angle_gamma   90.00
#
_symmetry.space_group_name_H-M   'P 1'
#
loop_
_entity.id
_entity.type
_entity.pdbx_description
1 polymer ?
#
loop_
_entity_poly.entity_id
_entity_poly.type
_entity_poly.pdbx_seq_one_letter_code
_entity_poly.pdbx_strand_id
1 'polypeptide(L)' 'GAKSRNYLTVDQMTEFINNKQRDPRLNEILYPPLKTDQTQLLMEKFEPSPAMIQK' A
#
# COMPACT_ATOMS: atom_id res chain seq x y z
N GLY A 1 -20.06 3.85 5.53
CA GLY A 1 -19.09 2.76 5.35
C GLY A 1 -17.69 3.33 5.25
N ALA A 2 -16.76 2.86 6.09
CA ALA A 2 -15.30 3.05 6.07
C ALA A 2 -14.66 4.47 5.95
N LYS A 3 -15.40 5.55 5.67
CA LYS A 3 -14.86 6.91 5.50
C LYS A 3 -14.35 7.60 6.78
N SER A 4 -14.36 6.93 7.94
CA SER A 4 -14.05 7.56 9.25
C SER A 4 -13.04 6.81 10.11
N ARG A 5 -12.26 5.88 9.53
CA ARG A 5 -11.16 5.24 10.26
C ARG A 5 -9.89 6.03 9.98
N ASN A 6 -9.25 6.56 11.02
CA ASN A 6 -8.04 7.39 10.94
C ASN A 6 -6.78 6.58 10.60
N TYR A 7 -6.92 5.46 9.90
CA TYR A 7 -5.86 4.53 9.56
C TYR A 7 -6.14 3.90 8.19
N LEU A 8 -5.08 3.64 7.45
CA LEU A 8 -5.10 2.91 6.17
C LEU A 8 -4.68 1.46 6.44
N THR A 9 -5.42 0.50 5.89
CA THR A 9 -5.00 -0.91 5.93
C THR A 9 -3.92 -1.17 4.87
N VAL A 10 -3.16 -2.26 5.04
CA VAL A 10 -2.12 -2.65 4.07
C VAL A 10 -2.71 -2.88 2.67
N ASP A 11 -3.91 -3.46 2.59
CA ASP A 11 -4.61 -3.65 1.30
C ASP A 11 -4.98 -2.32 0.64
N GLN A 12 -5.51 -1.36 1.42
CA GLN A 12 -5.86 -0.04 0.90
C GLN A 12 -4.63 0.72 0.39
N MET A 13 -3.50 0.60 1.10
CA MET A 13 -2.23 1.19 0.69
C MET A 13 -1.68 0.50 -0.57
N THR A 14 -1.81 -0.82 -0.67
CA THR A 14 -1.36 -1.60 -1.83
C THR A 14 -2.15 -1.22 -3.08
N GLU A 15 -3.48 -1.13 -2.95
CA GLU A 15 -4.36 -0.67 -4.02
C GLU A 15 -4.02 0.78 -4.43
N PHE A 16 -3.79 1.67 -3.46
CA PHE A 16 -3.41 3.05 -3.72
C PHE A 16 -2.11 3.14 -4.52
N ILE A 17 -1.07 2.39 -4.14
CA ILE A 17 0.21 2.39 -4.86
C ILE A 17 0.02 1.87 -6.28
N ASN A 18 -0.67 0.74 -6.44
CA ASN A 18 -0.82 0.08 -7.75
C ASN A 18 -1.75 0.82 -8.72
N ASN A 19 -2.76 1.55 -8.22
CA ASN A 19 -3.77 2.19 -9.05
C ASN A 19 -3.66 3.72 -9.14
N LYS A 20 -3.07 4.38 -8.13
CA LYS A 20 -2.96 5.86 -8.10
C LYS A 20 -1.53 6.36 -8.28
N GLN A 21 -0.55 5.63 -7.75
CA GLN A 21 0.87 6.03 -7.84
C GLN A 21 1.62 5.37 -9.00
N ARG A 22 1.07 4.31 -9.59
CA ARG A 22 1.65 3.63 -10.75
C ARG A 22 1.50 4.48 -12.01
N ASP A 23 2.56 4.61 -12.78
CA ASP A 23 2.48 5.18 -14.13
C ASP A 23 1.82 4.15 -15.08
N PRO A 24 0.64 4.44 -15.64
CA PRO A 24 -0.10 3.51 -16.49
C PRO A 24 0.62 3.19 -17.81
N ARG A 25 1.66 3.94 -18.17
CA ARG A 25 2.45 3.71 -19.38
C ARG A 25 3.52 2.64 -19.19
N LEU A 26 3.79 2.21 -17.96
CA LEU A 26 4.78 1.16 -17.66
C LEU A 26 4.21 -0.24 -17.92
N ASN A 27 5.01 -1.06 -18.61
CA ASN A 27 4.66 -2.45 -18.89
C ASN A 27 4.59 -3.27 -17.59
N GLU A 28 3.53 -4.07 -17.43
CA GLU A 28 3.27 -4.85 -16.21
C GLU A 28 4.19 -6.07 -16.05
N ILE A 29 4.81 -6.56 -17.13
CA ILE A 29 5.78 -7.66 -17.09
C ILE A 29 7.15 -7.14 -16.64
N LEU A 30 7.56 -5.98 -17.16
CA LEU A 30 8.84 -5.35 -16.81
C LEU A 30 8.78 -4.68 -15.44
N TYR A 31 7.62 -4.14 -15.05
CA TYR A 31 7.40 -3.44 -13.80
C TYR A 31 6.12 -3.98 -13.13
N PRO A 32 6.20 -5.13 -12.46
CA PRO A 32 5.04 -5.74 -11.82
C PRO A 32 4.45 -4.86 -10.71
N PRO A 33 3.15 -4.98 -10.43
CA PRO A 33 2.52 -4.28 -9.31
C PRO A 33 3.10 -4.75 -7.97
N LEU A 34 3.05 -3.87 -6.98
CA LEU A 34 3.52 -4.12 -5.63
C LEU A 34 2.61 -5.14 -4.94
N LYS A 35 3.20 -6.12 -4.25
CA LYS A 35 2.48 -7.11 -3.45
C LYS A 35 2.21 -6.59 -2.04
N THR A 36 1.19 -7.13 -1.39
CA THR A 36 0.79 -6.76 -0.02
C THR A 36 1.94 -6.87 0.99
N ASP A 37 2.76 -7.93 0.90
CA ASP A 37 3.94 -8.10 1.78
C ASP A 37 4.97 -6.97 1.63
N GLN A 38 5.17 -6.48 0.41
CA GLN A 38 6.11 -5.39 0.14
C GLN A 38 5.56 -4.05 0.62
N THR A 39 4.26 -3.84 0.46
CA THR A 39 3.57 -2.69 1.05
C THR A 39 3.63 -2.71 2.57
N GLN A 40 3.48 -3.88 3.19
CA GLN A 40 3.58 -4.03 4.64
C GLN A 40 4.96 -3.62 5.16
N LEU A 41 6.03 -4.12 4.53
CA LEU A 41 7.41 -3.72 4.87
C LEU A 41 7.63 -2.21 4.70
N LEU A 42 7.01 -1.61 3.68
CA LEU A 42 7.04 -0.18 3.46
C LEU A 42 6.35 0.57 4.60
N MET A 43 5.15 0.16 4.98
CA MET A 43 4.42 0.74 6.10
C MET A 43 5.18 0.57 7.42
N GLU A 44 5.75 -0.61 7.70
CA GLU A 44 6.56 -0.86 8.89
C GLU A 44 7.82 0.02 8.95
N LYS A 45 8.39 0.35 7.78
CA LYS A 45 9.56 1.23 7.69
C LYS A 45 9.22 2.71 7.91
N PHE A 46 8.05 3.16 7.45
CA PHE A 46 7.69 4.59 7.45
C PHE A 46 6.72 4.99 8.56
N GLU A 47 5.98 4.05 9.16
CA GLU A 47 5.06 4.31 10.25
C GLU A 47 5.83 4.28 11.59
N PRO A 48 5.95 5.41 12.31
CA PRO A 48 6.67 5.46 13.58
C PRO A 48 5.95 4.70 14.71
N SER A 49 4.69 4.34 14.53
CA SER A 49 3.89 3.55 15.47
C SER A 49 3.51 2.19 14.86
N PRO A 50 4.31 1.13 15.07
CA PRO A 50 4.02 -0.21 14.54
C PRO A 50 2.66 -0.77 14.99
N ALA A 51 2.14 -0.28 16.12
CA ALA A 51 0.84 -0.65 16.66
C ALA A 51 -0.36 -0.19 15.79
N MET A 52 -0.14 0.75 14.86
CA MET A 52 -1.18 1.22 13.94
C MET A 52 -1.28 0.39 12.66
N ILE A 53 -0.28 -0.46 12.38
CA ILE A 53 -0.30 -1.36 11.22
C ILE A 53 -1.12 -2.59 11.58
N GLN A 54 -2.38 -2.62 11.18
CA GLN A 54 -3.20 -3.83 11.30
C GLN A 54 -2.87 -4.78 10.15
N LYS A 55 -2.49 -6.01 10.51
CA LYS A 55 -2.37 -7.16 9.61
C LYS A 55 -3.72 -7.53 9.00
#